data_AF-X0PI57-F1
#
_entry.id   AF-X0PI57-F1
#
_cell.length_a   1.000
_cell.length_b   1.000
_cell.length_c   1.000
_cell.angle_alpha   90.00
_cell.angle_beta   90.00
_cell.angle_gamma   90.00
#
_symmetry.space_group_name_H-M   'P 1'
#
loop_
_entity.id
_entity.type
_entity.pdbx_description
1 polymer ?
#
loop_
_entity_poly.entity_id
_entity_poly.type
_entity_poly.pdbx_seq_one_letter_code
_entity_poly.pdbx_strand_id
1 'polypeptide(L)'
;MADEFRPKIRNVIYGCDICQVACPFNRGKDFHRHARMEPETTKVRPELLPMLTLSNRQFKDQFGNMAGAWRGKKPLQRNAMIALANLGDASAVPDLLAVMSRDPRPMIRATAAYAVGRLVRKFDEPVRQAIAAQYQKARQANEAPEFLTEYHRALLKIDALIR
;
A
#
# COMPACT_ATOMS: atom_id res chain seq x y z
N MET A 1 -9.82 3.44 -1.33
CA MET A 1 -10.27 2.93 -0.01
C MET A 1 -10.63 4.16 0.79
N ALA A 2 -11.85 4.25 1.34
CA ALA A 2 -12.25 5.41 2.12
C ALA A 2 -11.26 5.63 3.28
N ASP A 3 -11.03 6.89 3.62
CA ASP A 3 -9.92 7.31 4.49
C ASP A 3 -9.98 6.66 5.88
N GLU A 4 -11.18 6.49 6.41
CA GLU A 4 -11.44 5.87 7.70
C GLU A 4 -10.98 4.40 7.80
N PHE A 5 -10.86 3.69 6.68
CA PHE A 5 -10.43 2.28 6.67
C PHE A 5 -8.93 2.11 6.51
N ARG A 6 -8.23 3.09 5.90
CA ARG A 6 -6.78 3.02 5.67
C ARG A 6 -5.98 2.72 6.95
N PRO A 7 -6.22 3.37 8.11
CA PRO A 7 -5.51 3.03 9.34
C PRO A 7 -5.97 1.68 9.95
N LYS A 8 -7.21 1.25 9.68
CA LYS A 8 -7.83 0.06 10.28
C LYS A 8 -7.27 -1.25 9.73
N ILE A 9 -6.76 -1.27 8.49
CA ILE A 9 -6.17 -2.49 7.92
C ILE A 9 -4.82 -2.88 8.56
N ARG A 10 -4.17 -1.97 9.30
CA ARG A 10 -2.81 -2.16 9.84
C ARG A 10 -1.86 -2.63 8.72
N ASN A 11 -1.35 -3.86 8.80
CA ASN A 11 -0.52 -4.51 7.77
C ASN A 11 -1.22 -5.72 7.10
N VAL A 12 -2.52 -5.89 7.30
CA VAL A 12 -3.33 -6.96 6.67
C VAL A 12 -3.73 -6.51 5.27
N ILE A 13 -3.01 -7.01 4.26
CA ILE A 13 -3.20 -6.56 2.87
C ILE A 13 -4.28 -7.32 2.10
N TYR A 14 -4.81 -8.42 2.65
CA TYR A 14 -5.93 -9.19 2.10
C TYR A 14 -6.72 -9.85 3.23
N GLY A 15 -8.06 -9.83 3.13
CA GLY A 15 -8.94 -10.42 4.14
C GLY A 15 -8.93 -9.68 5.49
N CYS A 16 -9.56 -10.29 6.49
CA CYS A 16 -9.55 -9.83 7.88
C CYS A 16 -10.06 -10.98 8.77
N ASP A 17 -9.24 -11.40 9.73
CA ASP A 17 -9.60 -12.48 10.66
C ASP A 17 -9.85 -11.98 12.08
N ILE A 18 -9.94 -10.67 12.31
CA ILE A 18 -10.07 -10.09 13.67
C ILE A 18 -11.27 -10.66 14.42
N CYS A 19 -12.42 -10.80 13.76
CA CYS A 19 -13.62 -11.38 14.38
C CYS A 19 -13.45 -12.86 14.72
N GLN A 20 -12.65 -13.60 13.95
CA GLN A 20 -12.36 -15.00 14.21
C GLN A 20 -11.32 -15.17 15.32
N VAL A 21 -10.25 -14.36 15.31
CA VAL A 21 -9.18 -14.38 16.31
C VAL A 21 -9.69 -14.00 17.70
N ALA A 22 -10.62 -13.04 17.79
CA ALA A 22 -11.21 -12.62 19.07
C ALA A 22 -12.28 -13.59 19.61
N CYS A 23 -12.74 -14.55 18.79
CA CYS A 23 -13.84 -15.44 19.15
C CYS A 23 -13.40 -16.48 20.20
N PRO A 24 -14.07 -16.56 21.38
CA PRO A 24 -13.75 -17.57 22.39
C PRO A 24 -13.86 -19.02 21.89
N PHE A 25 -14.78 -19.28 20.95
CA PHE A 25 -14.99 -20.62 20.39
C PHE A 25 -13.84 -21.08 19.47
N ASN A 26 -13.04 -20.14 18.95
CA ASN A 26 -11.85 -20.44 18.13
C ASN A 26 -10.58 -20.62 18.97
N ARG A 27 -10.66 -20.49 20.31
CA ARG A 27 -9.49 -20.68 21.18
C ARG A 27 -8.97 -22.11 21.06
N GLY A 28 -7.67 -22.25 20.77
CA GLY A 28 -7.00 -23.55 20.60
C GLY A 28 -7.44 -24.32 19.34
N LYS A 29 -8.13 -23.69 18.39
CA LYS A 29 -8.51 -24.30 17.12
C LYS A 29 -7.43 -24.04 16.07
N ASP A 30 -6.60 -25.05 15.82
CA ASP A 30 -5.55 -25.02 14.80
C ASP A 30 -5.49 -26.40 14.12
N PHE A 31 -6.02 -26.51 12.90
CA PHE A 31 -6.26 -27.79 12.23
C PHE A 31 -5.45 -27.90 10.93
N HIS A 32 -4.50 -28.83 10.90
CA HIS A 32 -3.63 -29.12 9.76
C HIS A 32 -4.08 -30.38 9.02
N ARG A 33 -5.32 -30.39 8.51
CA ARG A 33 -5.94 -31.59 7.89
C ARG A 33 -5.55 -31.80 6.42
N HIS A 34 -5.04 -30.76 5.76
CA HIS A 34 -4.76 -30.79 4.33
C HIS A 34 -3.39 -30.18 4.05
N ALA A 35 -2.41 -31.01 3.67
CA ALA A 35 -1.05 -30.58 3.37
C ALA A 35 -0.98 -29.43 2.35
N ARG A 36 -1.88 -29.40 1.37
CA ARG A 36 -1.96 -28.33 0.36
C ARG A 36 -2.42 -26.96 0.90
N MET A 37 -2.97 -26.91 2.11
CA MET A 37 -3.43 -25.70 2.79
C MET A 37 -2.41 -25.17 3.79
N GLU A 38 -1.27 -25.85 3.96
CA GLU A 38 -0.20 -25.36 4.81
C GLU A 38 0.34 -24.02 4.28
N PRO A 39 0.45 -23.00 5.15
CA PRO A 39 0.85 -21.67 4.72
C PRO A 39 2.36 -21.62 4.43
N GLU A 40 2.71 -21.25 3.21
CA GLU A 40 4.08 -20.86 2.89
C GLU A 40 4.32 -19.42 3.37
N THR A 41 5.24 -19.23 4.32
CA THR A 41 5.45 -17.93 5.01
C THR A 41 5.66 -16.77 4.06
N THR A 42 6.47 -16.97 3.02
CA THR A 42 6.80 -15.96 1.98
C THR A 42 5.57 -15.50 1.20
N LYS A 43 4.51 -16.32 1.14
CA LYS A 43 3.26 -16.03 0.42
C LYS A 43 2.17 -15.45 1.33
N VAL A 44 2.07 -15.93 2.57
CA VAL A 44 1.06 -15.45 3.52
C VAL A 44 1.49 -14.20 4.30
N ARG A 45 2.80 -13.96 4.41
CA ARG A 45 3.40 -12.77 5.03
C ARG A 45 4.53 -12.23 4.13
N PRO A 46 4.19 -11.75 2.92
CA PRO A 46 5.19 -11.25 1.99
C PRO A 46 5.81 -9.93 2.48
N GLU A 47 7.05 -9.68 2.08
CA GLU A 47 7.69 -8.38 2.25
C GLU A 47 6.95 -7.31 1.44
N LEU A 48 6.64 -6.17 2.05
CA LEU A 48 5.80 -5.15 1.43
C LEU A 48 6.51 -4.35 0.33
N LEU A 49 7.82 -4.09 0.48
CA LEU A 49 8.60 -3.32 -0.49
C LEU A 49 8.70 -4.02 -1.86
N PRO A 50 9.10 -5.31 -1.95
CA PRO A 50 9.10 -6.03 -3.23
C PRO A 50 7.73 -6.07 -3.91
N MET A 51 6.63 -6.04 -3.13
CA MET A 51 5.29 -6.04 -3.71
C MET A 51 5.00 -4.81 -4.57
N LEU A 52 5.61 -3.66 -4.25
CA LEU A 52 5.34 -2.40 -4.93
C LEU A 52 5.64 -2.45 -6.44
N THR A 53 6.63 -3.25 -6.83
CA THR A 53 7.19 -3.27 -8.19
C THR A 53 6.95 -4.59 -8.94
N LEU A 54 6.24 -5.55 -8.33
CA LEU A 54 5.93 -6.85 -8.96
C LEU A 54 5.36 -6.68 -10.36
N SER A 55 5.98 -7.35 -11.35
CA SER A 55 5.40 -7.53 -12.67
C SER A 55 4.18 -8.46 -12.61
N ASN A 56 3.38 -8.49 -13.69
CA ASN A 56 2.24 -9.42 -13.76
C ASN A 56 2.71 -10.88 -13.74
N ARG A 57 3.85 -11.17 -14.38
CA ARG A 57 4.47 -12.50 -14.40
C ARG A 57 4.91 -12.90 -12.99
N GLN A 58 5.73 -12.10 -12.33
CA GLN A 58 6.19 -12.38 -10.95
C GLN A 58 5.01 -12.56 -9.98
N PHE A 59 3.97 -11.72 -10.10
CA PHE A 59 2.78 -11.86 -9.26
C PHE A 59 2.06 -13.20 -9.50
N LYS A 60 1.89 -13.60 -10.76
CA LYS A 60 1.24 -14.87 -11.11
C LYS A 60 2.07 -16.07 -10.64
N ASP A 61 3.38 -16.01 -10.83
CA ASP A 61 4.31 -17.07 -10.45
C ASP A 61 4.34 -17.25 -8.92
N GLN A 62 4.33 -16.14 -8.16
CA GLN A 62 4.42 -16.18 -6.70
C GLN A 62 3.07 -16.38 -6.00
N PHE A 63 2.00 -15.71 -6.44
CA PHE A 63 0.72 -15.66 -5.73
C PHE A 63 -0.44 -16.24 -6.53
N GLY A 64 -0.27 -16.61 -7.80
CA GLY A 64 -1.37 -16.93 -8.71
C GLY A 64 -2.23 -18.13 -8.31
N ASN A 65 -1.72 -19.02 -7.46
CA ASN A 65 -2.47 -20.15 -6.92
C ASN A 65 -3.22 -19.82 -5.61
N MET A 66 -3.02 -18.63 -5.04
CA MET A 66 -3.70 -18.21 -3.82
C MET A 66 -5.08 -17.62 -4.12
N ALA A 67 -6.04 -17.88 -3.24
CA ALA A 67 -7.37 -17.27 -3.33
C ALA A 67 -7.30 -15.73 -3.40
N GLY A 68 -6.35 -15.11 -2.70
CA GLY A 68 -6.16 -13.66 -2.70
C GLY A 68 -5.74 -13.04 -4.03
N ALA A 69 -5.30 -13.85 -5.00
CA ALA A 69 -4.85 -13.35 -6.30
C ALA A 69 -5.97 -13.12 -7.32
N TRP A 70 -7.23 -13.43 -6.99
CA TRP A 70 -8.35 -13.42 -7.94
C TRP A 70 -8.65 -12.05 -8.58
N ARG A 71 -8.32 -10.93 -7.91
CA ARG A 71 -8.44 -9.55 -8.47
C ARG A 71 -7.11 -8.99 -8.99
N GLY A 72 -6.10 -9.85 -9.13
CA GLY A 72 -4.75 -9.48 -9.52
C GLY A 72 -4.00 -8.65 -8.48
N LYS A 73 -2.81 -8.18 -8.85
CA LYS A 73 -1.88 -7.48 -7.93
C LYS A 73 -2.33 -6.09 -7.49
N LYS A 74 -3.15 -5.40 -8.29
CA LYS A 74 -3.44 -3.96 -8.09
C LYS A 74 -4.01 -3.65 -6.69
N PRO A 75 -5.02 -4.37 -6.16
CA PRO A 75 -5.52 -4.11 -4.81
C PRO A 75 -4.50 -4.42 -3.72
N LEU A 76 -3.68 -5.47 -3.90
CA LEU A 76 -2.66 -5.88 -2.96
C LEU A 76 -1.51 -4.87 -2.90
N GLN A 77 -1.06 -4.35 -4.04
CA GLN A 77 -0.06 -3.27 -4.12
C GLN A 77 -0.55 -1.98 -3.44
N ARG A 78 -1.81 -1.60 -3.70
CA ARG A 78 -2.44 -0.47 -3.00
C ARG A 78 -2.42 -0.68 -1.49
N ASN A 79 -2.81 -1.87 -1.03
CA ASN A 79 -2.85 -2.18 0.39
C ASN A 79 -1.45 -2.28 1.01
N ALA A 80 -0.44 -2.72 0.27
CA ALA A 80 0.95 -2.75 0.71
C ALA A 80 1.48 -1.33 0.98
N MET A 81 1.20 -0.36 0.12
CA MET A 81 1.57 1.05 0.37
C MET A 81 0.87 1.63 1.61
N ILE A 82 -0.41 1.30 1.80
CA ILE A 82 -1.14 1.71 3.01
C ILE A 82 -0.54 1.04 4.25
N ALA A 83 -0.18 -0.24 4.16
CA ALA A 83 0.45 -0.99 5.24
C ALA A 83 1.82 -0.40 5.62
N LEU A 84 2.66 -0.05 4.65
CA LEU A 84 3.93 0.66 4.88
C LEU A 84 3.70 1.99 5.64
N ALA A 85 2.73 2.78 5.20
CA ALA A 85 2.36 4.02 5.86
C ALA A 85 1.81 3.82 7.29
N ASN A 86 1.13 2.70 7.55
CA ASN A 86 0.62 2.33 8.88
C ASN A 86 1.74 1.83 9.82
N LEU A 87 2.74 1.14 9.27
CA LEU A 87 3.91 0.66 10.00
C LEU A 87 4.88 1.81 10.34
N GLY A 88 4.81 2.94 9.64
CA GLY A 88 5.65 4.10 9.90
C GLY A 88 7.09 3.93 9.39
N ASP A 89 7.30 3.00 8.47
CA ASP A 89 8.63 2.70 7.92
C ASP A 89 9.08 3.76 6.91
N ALA A 90 9.87 4.73 7.40
CA ALA A 90 10.39 5.83 6.59
C ALA A 90 11.40 5.35 5.52
N SER A 91 11.96 4.14 5.67
CA SER A 91 12.89 3.60 4.67
C SER A 91 12.21 3.31 3.32
N ALA A 92 10.87 3.20 3.30
CA ALA A 92 10.09 3.00 2.09
C ALA A 92 9.88 4.25 1.23
N VAL A 93 10.24 5.45 1.72
CA VAL A 93 9.99 6.71 1.00
C VAL A 93 10.62 6.74 -0.41
N PRO A 94 11.89 6.33 -0.63
CA PRO A 94 12.48 6.29 -1.96
C PRO A 94 11.72 5.39 -2.94
N ASP A 95 11.32 4.19 -2.51
CA ASP A 95 10.54 3.27 -3.35
C ASP A 95 9.15 3.82 -3.68
N LEU A 96 8.48 4.43 -2.69
CA LEU A 96 7.18 5.06 -2.90
C LEU A 96 7.27 6.25 -3.87
N LEU A 97 8.34 7.05 -3.82
CA LEU A 97 8.58 8.11 -4.79
C LEU A 97 8.81 7.55 -6.20
N ALA A 98 9.56 6.44 -6.31
CA ALA A 98 9.75 5.76 -7.59
C ALA A 98 8.43 5.23 -8.17
N VAL A 99 7.57 4.62 -7.34
CA VAL A 99 6.22 4.17 -7.72
C VAL A 99 5.35 5.36 -8.15
N MET A 100 5.35 6.43 -7.36
CA MET A 100 4.61 7.66 -7.65
C MET A 100 5.00 8.26 -9.01
N SER A 101 6.28 8.21 -9.36
CA SER A 101 6.78 8.79 -10.61
C SER A 101 6.58 7.89 -11.84
N ARG A 102 6.64 6.56 -11.68
CA ARG A 102 6.79 5.61 -12.81
C ARG A 102 5.56 4.74 -13.06
N ASP A 103 4.70 4.52 -12.06
CA ASP A 103 3.58 3.59 -12.23
C ASP A 103 2.56 4.16 -13.22
N PRO A 104 2.08 3.40 -14.22
CA PRO A 104 1.13 3.91 -15.20
C PRO A 104 -0.27 4.14 -14.61
N ARG A 105 -0.59 3.57 -13.44
CA ARG A 105 -1.95 3.57 -12.88
C ARG A 105 -2.14 4.76 -11.91
N PRO A 106 -3.07 5.70 -12.19
CA PRO A 106 -3.34 6.87 -11.33
C PRO A 106 -3.55 6.54 -9.86
N MET A 107 -4.37 5.52 -9.57
CA MET A 107 -4.65 5.06 -8.21
C MET A 107 -3.38 4.65 -7.45
N ILE A 108 -2.42 4.01 -8.12
CA ILE A 108 -1.18 3.54 -7.48
C ILE A 108 -0.28 4.74 -7.17
N ARG A 109 -0.11 5.65 -8.13
CA ARG A 109 0.66 6.88 -7.92
C ARG A 109 0.09 7.74 -6.78
N ALA A 110 -1.22 7.94 -6.76
CA ALA A 110 -1.90 8.69 -5.71
C ALA A 110 -1.77 8.03 -4.33
N THR A 111 -1.88 6.69 -4.27
CA THR A 111 -1.68 5.96 -3.00
C THR A 111 -0.23 6.03 -2.53
N ALA A 112 0.74 6.08 -3.44
CA ALA A 112 2.14 6.30 -3.09
C ALA A 112 2.35 7.70 -2.49
N ALA A 113 1.76 8.74 -3.09
CA ALA A 113 1.79 10.10 -2.54
C ALA A 113 1.18 10.17 -1.13
N TYR A 114 0.04 9.51 -0.91
CA TYR A 114 -0.56 9.35 0.41
C TYR A 114 0.40 8.74 1.42
N ALA A 115 1.07 7.65 1.04
CA ALA A 115 1.99 6.94 1.91
C ALA A 115 3.23 7.80 2.24
N VAL A 116 3.82 8.48 1.25
CA VAL A 116 4.93 9.43 1.47
C VAL A 116 4.52 10.52 2.45
N GLY A 117 3.37 11.18 2.25
CA GLY A 117 2.87 12.21 3.16
C GLY A 117 2.53 11.72 4.57
N ARG A 118 2.44 10.40 4.80
CA ARG A 118 2.29 9.79 6.14
C ARG A 118 3.63 9.46 6.80
N LEU A 119 4.66 9.20 6.00
CA LEU A 119 5.96 8.71 6.45
C LEU A 119 6.97 9.84 6.69
N VAL A 120 6.91 10.91 5.90
CA VAL A 120 7.81 12.07 6.04
C VAL A 120 7.54 12.78 7.38
N ARG A 121 8.59 12.95 8.20
CA ARG A 121 8.51 13.56 9.55
C ARG A 121 9.30 14.86 9.69
N LYS A 122 10.17 15.16 8.73
CA LYS A 122 10.94 16.40 8.63
C LYS A 122 10.74 16.96 7.23
N PHE A 123 10.77 18.28 7.10
CA PHE A 123 10.69 18.90 5.79
C PHE A 123 11.84 18.41 4.90
N ASP A 124 11.49 18.04 3.67
CA ASP A 124 12.40 17.56 2.64
C ASP A 124 11.93 18.18 1.31
N GLU A 125 12.67 19.20 0.86
CA GLU A 125 12.35 19.97 -0.33
C GLU A 125 12.33 19.08 -1.60
N PRO A 126 13.32 18.19 -1.85
CA PRO A 126 13.24 17.21 -2.94
C PRO A 126 11.95 16.37 -2.92
N VAL A 127 11.54 15.85 -1.77
CA VAL A 127 10.30 15.05 -1.65
C VAL A 127 9.07 15.90 -1.99
N ARG A 128 9.01 17.13 -1.45
CA ARG A 128 7.94 18.09 -1.73
C ARG A 128 7.84 18.38 -3.24
N GLN A 129 8.97 18.71 -3.87
CA GLN A 129 9.04 19.01 -5.30
C GLN A 129 8.60 17.82 -6.16
N ALA A 130 8.99 16.60 -5.79
CA ALA A 130 8.57 15.39 -6.49
C ALA A 130 7.03 15.21 -6.47
N ILE A 131 6.40 15.42 -5.31
CA ILE A 131 4.94 15.34 -5.18
C ILE A 131 4.26 16.48 -5.96
N ALA A 132 4.78 17.71 -5.88
CA ALA A 132 4.24 18.85 -6.60
C ALA A 132 4.30 18.66 -8.12
N ALA A 133 5.43 18.17 -8.64
CA ALA A 133 5.59 17.87 -10.05
C ALA A 133 4.61 16.78 -10.51
N GLN A 134 4.46 15.70 -9.73
CA GLN A 134 3.52 14.65 -10.06
C GLN A 134 2.07 15.13 -9.99
N TYR A 135 1.75 16.01 -9.03
CA TYR A 135 0.42 16.61 -8.91
C TYR A 135 0.06 17.42 -10.15
N GLN A 136 0.97 18.26 -10.65
CA GLN A 136 0.71 19.04 -11.87
C GLN A 136 0.51 18.14 -13.10
N LYS A 137 1.34 17.09 -13.25
CA LYS A 137 1.16 16.09 -14.32
C LYS A 137 -0.22 15.44 -14.24
N ALA A 138 -0.65 15.03 -13.05
CA ALA A 138 -1.96 14.40 -12.85
C ALA A 138 -3.12 15.36 -13.19
N ARG A 139 -2.99 16.65 -12.86
CA ARG A 139 -3.97 17.68 -13.25
C ARG A 139 -4.04 17.88 -14.75
N GLN A 140 -2.90 17.98 -15.43
CA GLN A 140 -2.82 18.13 -16.88
C GLN A 140 -3.39 16.91 -17.62
N ALA A 141 -3.20 15.71 -17.05
CA ALA A 141 -3.77 14.47 -17.55
C ALA A 141 -5.27 14.31 -17.21
N ASN A 142 -5.89 15.29 -16.55
CA ASN A 142 -7.28 15.27 -16.11
C ASN A 142 -7.64 14.00 -15.30
N GLU A 143 -6.74 13.59 -14.41
CA GLU A 143 -6.98 12.44 -13.51
C GLU A 143 -8.13 12.73 -12.54
N ALA A 144 -8.79 11.66 -12.09
CA ALA A 144 -9.97 11.77 -11.23
C ALA A 144 -9.69 12.56 -9.94
N PRO A 145 -10.66 13.39 -9.44
CA PRO A 145 -10.45 14.28 -8.31
C PRO A 145 -9.98 13.59 -7.03
N GLU A 146 -10.39 12.34 -6.80
CA GLU A 146 -9.95 11.55 -5.65
C GLU A 146 -8.45 11.27 -5.67
N PHE A 147 -7.82 11.15 -6.85
CA PHE A 147 -6.38 10.96 -6.97
C PHE A 147 -5.62 12.27 -6.77
N LEU A 148 -6.14 13.36 -7.34
CA LEU A 148 -5.62 14.72 -7.14
C LEU A 148 -5.60 15.11 -5.66
N THR A 149 -6.64 14.70 -4.93
CA THR A 149 -6.79 14.95 -3.49
C THR A 149 -5.64 14.33 -2.67
N GLU A 150 -5.11 13.17 -3.07
CA GLU A 150 -4.00 12.53 -2.32
C GLU A 150 -2.70 13.33 -2.42
N TYR A 151 -2.36 13.85 -3.61
CA TYR A 151 -1.17 14.69 -3.76
C TYR A 151 -1.31 15.99 -2.98
N HIS A 152 -2.48 16.65 -3.08
CA HIS A 152 -2.73 17.89 -2.35
C HIS A 152 -2.60 17.68 -0.83
N ARG A 153 -3.20 16.62 -0.28
CA ARG A 153 -3.09 16.29 1.15
C ARG A 153 -1.65 15.95 1.56
N ALA A 154 -0.88 15.29 0.69
CA ALA A 154 0.52 15.00 0.96
C ALA A 154 1.37 16.28 1.01
N LEU A 155 1.15 17.22 0.09
CA LEU A 155 1.80 18.53 0.09
C LEU A 155 1.47 19.33 1.36
N LEU A 156 0.19 19.43 1.73
CA LEU A 156 -0.21 20.14 2.95
C LEU A 156 0.49 19.60 4.20
N LYS A 157 0.66 18.28 4.29
CA LYS A 157 1.37 17.65 5.41
C LYS A 157 2.86 17.96 5.42
N ILE A 158 3.49 17.99 4.25
CA ILE A 158 4.92 18.27 4.14
C ILE A 158 5.20 19.76 4.38
N ASP A 159 4.38 20.64 3.81
CA ASP A 159 4.50 22.09 4.00
C ASP A 159 4.33 22.48 5.48
N ALA A 160 3.48 21.76 6.23
CA ALA A 160 3.34 21.93 7.68
C ALA A 160 4.59 21.54 8.50
N LEU A 161 5.62 20.95 7.86
CA LEU A 161 6.90 20.61 8.50
C LEU A 161 7.96 21.70 8.32
N ILE A 162 7.68 22.77 7.55
CA ILE A 162 8.56 23.93 7.42
C ILE A 162 8.67 24.58 8.81
N ARG A 163 9.86 24.49 9.40
CA ARG A 163 10.25 25.14 10.64
C ARG A 163 11.44 26.03 10.38
#